data_AF-A0A7X1SQU2-F1
#
_entry.id   AF-A0A7X1SQU2-F1
#
_cell.length_a   1.000
_cell.length_b   1.000
_cell.length_c   1.000
_cell.angle_alpha   90.00
_cell.angle_beta   90.00
_cell.angle_gamma   90.00
#
_symmetry.space_group_name_H-M   'P 1'
#
loop_
_entity.id
_entity.type
_entity.pdbx_description
1 polymer ?
#
loop_
_entity_poly.entity_id
_entity_poly.type
_entity_poly.pdbx_seq_one_letter_code
_entity_poly.pdbx_strand_id
1 'polypeptide(L)'
;MRSVNRRDIFPALGTVLLGGIATASLANPESLSAAPAKPEGHKSDAHLIALCSEFLRLDQAFHEVVYAIQGDDNAQDTALAPIIAAQGPLLREIVRTKSRSVTGLKAKAHALTVWDGDPPSVESEYWDESLTASILRDLLTV
;
A
#
# COMPACT_ATOMS: atom_id res chain seq x y z
N MET A 1 -23.86 11.25 -4.89
CA MET A 1 -22.62 10.45 -4.95
C MET A 1 -22.21 10.15 -3.51
N ARG A 2 -22.37 8.91 -3.04
CA ARG A 2 -21.71 8.48 -1.80
C ARG A 2 -20.29 8.11 -2.20
N SER A 3 -19.30 8.87 -1.73
CA SER A 3 -17.92 8.45 -1.80
C SER A 3 -17.79 7.19 -0.95
N VAL A 4 -17.51 6.04 -1.57
CA VAL A 4 -17.20 4.82 -0.82
C VAL A 4 -15.81 5.05 -0.22
N ASN A 5 -15.76 5.36 1.07
CA ASN A 5 -14.49 5.58 1.75
C ASN A 5 -13.85 4.23 2.04
N ARG A 6 -12.60 4.01 1.62
CA ARG A 6 -11.88 2.74 1.86
C ARG A 6 -11.78 2.38 3.34
N ARG A 7 -11.83 3.37 4.24
CA ARG A 7 -11.90 3.17 5.69
C ARG A 7 -13.20 2.51 6.17
N ASP A 8 -14.30 2.66 5.43
CA ASP A 8 -15.58 2.02 5.76
C ASP A 8 -15.58 0.54 5.36
N ILE A 9 -14.75 0.17 4.38
CA ILE A 9 -14.57 -1.21 3.89
C ILE A 9 -13.62 -2.00 4.79
N PHE A 10 -12.59 -1.34 5.31
CA PHE A 10 -11.64 -1.95 6.24
C PHE A 10 -12.02 -1.59 7.68
N PRO A 11 -12.62 -2.50 8.46
CA PRO A 11 -12.84 -2.25 9.88
C PRO A 11 -11.47 -2.17 10.58
N ALA A 12 -10.98 -0.94 10.74
CA ALA A 12 -9.81 -0.49 11.50
C ALA A 12 -8.90 -1.61 12.04
N LEU A 13 -8.19 -2.33 11.16
CA LEU A 13 -7.14 -3.32 11.50
C LEU A 13 -7.44 -4.22 12.73
N GLY A 14 -8.71 -4.51 12.99
CA GLY A 14 -9.16 -4.76 14.36
C GLY A 14 -10.34 -5.71 14.47
N THR A 15 -10.62 -6.55 13.49
CA THR A 15 -11.36 -7.81 13.75
C THR A 15 -10.98 -8.89 12.72
N VAL A 16 -10.76 -10.07 13.25
CA VAL A 16 -10.20 -11.30 12.65
C VAL A 16 -11.02 -11.85 11.48
N LEU A 17 -10.34 -12.39 10.45
CA LEU A 17 -10.68 -13.71 9.90
C LEU A 17 -9.48 -14.36 9.22
N LEU A 18 -8.98 -15.43 9.87
CA LEU A 18 -8.06 -16.41 9.32
C LEU A 18 -8.72 -17.11 8.12
N GLY A 19 -7.98 -17.24 7.02
CA GLY A 19 -8.40 -18.10 5.92
C GLY A 19 -7.27 -18.37 4.92
N GLY A 20 -6.61 -19.53 5.08
CA GLY A 20 -6.05 -20.29 3.97
C GLY A 20 -4.72 -19.79 3.36
N ILE A 21 -3.61 -20.22 3.96
CA ILE A 21 -2.32 -20.36 3.28
C ILE A 21 -2.44 -21.41 2.16
N ALA A 22 -2.18 -21.03 0.92
CA ALA A 22 -1.89 -21.97 -0.17
C ALA A 22 -0.47 -21.70 -0.68
N THR A 23 0.40 -22.68 -0.42
CA THR A 23 1.80 -22.74 -0.81
C THR A 23 1.95 -22.83 -2.34
N ALA A 24 2.57 -21.84 -2.97
CA ALA A 24 3.03 -21.96 -4.35
C ALA A 24 4.30 -22.82 -4.39
N SER A 25 4.19 -23.99 -5.02
CA SER A 25 5.27 -24.95 -5.22
C SER A 25 6.27 -24.41 -6.25
N LEU A 26 7.54 -24.31 -5.86
CA LEU A 26 8.69 -23.95 -6.68
C LEU A 26 9.20 -25.17 -7.46
N ALA A 27 9.22 -25.09 -8.79
CA ALA A 27 10.05 -25.89 -9.70
C ALA A 27 10.24 -25.06 -10.97
N ASN A 28 11.41 -24.89 -11.61
CA ASN A 28 12.79 -25.34 -11.43
C ASN A 28 13.67 -24.26 -12.14
N PRO A 29 15.01 -24.23 -11.96
CA PRO A 29 15.80 -23.02 -12.02
C PRO A 29 16.87 -23.10 -13.09
N GLU A 30 16.61 -22.73 -14.34
CA GLU A 30 17.71 -22.51 -15.29
C GLU A 30 17.39 -21.35 -16.24
N SER A 31 18.43 -20.55 -16.51
CA SER A 31 18.45 -19.38 -17.38
C SER A 31 18.05 -18.06 -16.72
N LEU A 32 19.04 -17.37 -16.14
CA LEU A 32 19.71 -16.26 -16.83
C LEU A 32 20.75 -15.65 -15.88
N SER A 33 22.00 -16.05 -16.08
CA SER A 33 23.15 -15.32 -15.59
C SER A 33 23.21 -13.98 -16.33
N ALA A 34 22.77 -12.94 -15.64
CA ALA A 34 23.24 -11.58 -15.84
C ALA A 34 23.56 -11.06 -14.44
N ALA A 35 24.85 -10.95 -14.11
CA ALA A 35 25.27 -10.34 -12.85
C ALA A 35 24.73 -8.90 -12.82
N PRO A 36 23.80 -8.55 -11.90
CA PRO A 36 23.35 -7.17 -11.82
C PRO A 36 24.51 -6.35 -11.23
N ALA A 37 24.85 -5.27 -11.92
CA ALA A 37 25.68 -4.21 -11.38
C ALA A 37 25.17 -3.89 -9.97
N LYS A 38 26.07 -3.97 -8.98
CA LYS A 38 25.76 -3.82 -7.56
C LYS A 38 25.17 -2.41 -7.38
N PRO A 39 23.88 -2.25 -7.01
CA PRO A 39 23.36 -0.95 -6.67
C PRO A 39 23.98 -0.59 -5.32
N GLU A 40 25.00 0.24 -5.34
CA GLU A 40 25.57 0.84 -4.14
C GLU A 40 24.52 1.80 -3.56
N GLY A 41 23.84 1.37 -2.49
CA GLY A 41 22.95 2.23 -1.69
C GLY A 41 21.54 1.69 -1.39
N HIS A 42 20.99 0.77 -2.18
CA HIS A 42 19.55 0.40 -2.08
C HIS A 42 19.24 -0.92 -1.36
N LYS A 43 20.22 -1.59 -0.73
CA LYS A 43 19.99 -2.94 -0.18
C LYS A 43 19.25 -2.98 1.16
N SER A 44 19.30 -1.92 1.99
CA SER A 44 18.79 -2.01 3.37
C SER A 44 17.26 -2.08 3.44
N ASP A 45 16.57 -1.43 2.49
CA ASP A 45 15.10 -1.31 2.46
C ASP A 45 14.49 -1.90 1.18
N ALA A 46 15.23 -2.68 0.39
CA ALA A 46 14.73 -3.22 -0.90
C ALA A 46 13.40 -3.98 -0.75
N HIS A 47 13.28 -4.81 0.29
CA HIS A 47 12.04 -5.52 0.62
C HIS A 47 10.89 -4.56 0.95
N LEU A 48 11.16 -3.57 1.80
CA LEU A 48 10.16 -2.56 2.18
C LEU A 48 9.67 -1.77 0.97
N ILE A 49 10.59 -1.36 0.09
CA ILE A 49 10.28 -0.62 -1.12
C ILE A 49 9.41 -1.48 -2.05
N ALA A 50 9.74 -2.77 -2.23
CA ALA A 50 8.94 -3.69 -3.03
C ALA A 50 7.51 -3.83 -2.50
N LEU A 51 7.34 -3.96 -1.17
CA LEU A 51 6.03 -3.97 -0.53
C LEU A 51 5.26 -2.68 -0.81
N CYS A 52 5.89 -1.52 -0.61
CA CYS A 52 5.22 -0.23 -0.87
C CYS A 52 4.82 -0.07 -2.34
N SER A 53 5.67 -0.50 -3.28
CA SER A 53 5.36 -0.47 -4.72
C SER A 53 4.19 -1.37 -5.09
N GLU A 54 4.13 -2.58 -4.53
CA GLU A 54 3.00 -3.49 -4.79
C GLU A 54 1.69 -2.96 -4.22
N PHE A 55 1.76 -2.31 -3.05
CA PHE A 55 0.60 -1.63 -2.47
C PHE A 55 0.09 -0.50 -3.37
N LEU A 56 0.99 0.35 -3.88
CA LEU A 56 0.65 1.42 -4.81
C LEU A 56 0.03 0.87 -6.11
N ARG A 57 0.51 -0.28 -6.60
CA ARG A 57 -0.08 -0.95 -7.77
C ARG A 57 -1.51 -1.41 -7.50
N LEU A 58 -1.77 -1.99 -6.32
CA LEU A 58 -3.13 -2.40 -5.92
C LEU A 58 -4.05 -1.19 -5.70
N ASP A 59 -3.52 -0.10 -5.15
CA ASP A 59 -4.23 1.17 -4.98
C ASP A 59 -4.66 1.77 -6.33
N GLN A 60 -3.77 1.77 -7.31
CA GLN A 60 -4.10 2.19 -8.67
C GLN A 60 -5.20 1.31 -9.28
N ALA A 61 -5.10 -0.02 -9.13
CA ALA A 61 -6.12 -0.95 -9.62
C ALA A 61 -7.48 -0.74 -8.92
N PHE A 62 -7.49 -0.41 -7.63
CA PHE A 62 -8.71 -0.05 -6.89
C PHE A 62 -9.41 1.14 -7.54
N HIS A 63 -8.68 2.22 -7.80
CA HIS A 63 -9.22 3.43 -8.43
C HIS A 63 -9.72 3.17 -9.86
N GLU A 64 -9.00 2.35 -10.63
CA GLU A 64 -9.43 1.95 -11.99
C GLU A 64 -10.77 1.21 -11.97
N VAL A 65 -10.97 0.28 -11.02
CA VAL A 65 -12.25 -0.43 -10.87
C VAL A 65 -13.37 0.52 -10.44
N VAL A 66 -13.12 1.39 -9.45
CA VAL A 66 -14.10 2.38 -9.00
C VAL A 66 -14.54 3.31 -10.13
N TYR A 67 -13.58 3.74 -10.96
CA TYR A 67 -13.86 4.62 -12.09
C TYR A 67 -14.58 3.91 -13.24
N ALA A 68 -14.22 2.66 -13.53
CA ALA A 68 -14.74 1.90 -14.66
C ALA A 68 -16.16 1.34 -14.41
N ILE A 69 -16.46 0.93 -13.18
CA ILE A 69 -17.75 0.31 -12.83
C ILE A 69 -18.57 1.32 -12.04
N GLN A 70 -19.35 2.15 -12.74
CA GLN A 70 -20.20 3.17 -12.11
C GLN A 70 -21.67 2.71 -12.09
N GLY A 71 -22.32 2.82 -10.93
CA GLY A 71 -23.76 2.59 -10.77
C GLY A 71 -24.19 1.14 -10.65
N ASP A 72 -23.24 0.19 -10.63
CA ASP A 72 -23.46 -1.22 -10.30
C ASP A 72 -22.59 -1.62 -9.10
N ASP A 73 -23.14 -1.39 -7.90
CA ASP A 73 -22.45 -1.62 -6.64
C ASP A 73 -22.03 -3.10 -6.47
N ASN A 74 -22.85 -4.05 -6.94
CA ASN A 74 -22.54 -5.49 -6.82
C ASN A 74 -21.36 -5.90 -7.72
N ALA A 75 -21.33 -5.40 -8.96
CA ALA A 75 -20.21 -5.65 -9.87
C ALA A 75 -18.93 -4.97 -9.36
N GLN A 76 -19.05 -3.76 -8.82
CA GLN A 76 -17.93 -3.04 -8.23
C GLN A 76 -17.37 -3.78 -7.01
N ASP A 77 -18.21 -4.17 -6.05
CA ASP A 77 -17.81 -4.94 -4.86
C ASP A 77 -17.13 -6.26 -5.22
N THR A 78 -17.68 -6.97 -6.21
CA THR A 78 -17.09 -8.25 -6.69
C THR A 78 -15.70 -8.04 -7.27
N ALA A 79 -15.49 -6.96 -8.04
CA ALA A 79 -14.20 -6.63 -8.64
C ALA A 79 -13.20 -6.08 -7.61
N LEU A 80 -13.66 -5.34 -6.60
CA LEU A 80 -12.80 -4.77 -5.55
C LEU A 80 -12.40 -5.80 -4.48
N ALA A 81 -13.23 -6.80 -4.21
CA ALA A 81 -12.99 -7.81 -3.17
C ALA A 81 -11.57 -8.43 -3.18
N PRO A 82 -11.03 -8.93 -4.32
CA PRO A 82 -9.67 -9.47 -4.34
C PRO A 82 -8.58 -8.42 -4.11
N ILE A 83 -8.80 -7.16 -4.53
CA ILE A 83 -7.85 -6.06 -4.34
C ILE A 83 -7.78 -5.69 -2.86
N ILE A 84 -8.94 -5.52 -2.23
CA ILE A 84 -9.09 -5.27 -0.78
C ILE A 84 -8.45 -6.41 0.02
N ALA A 85 -8.73 -7.66 -0.34
CA ALA A 85 -8.16 -8.83 0.34
C ALA A 85 -6.62 -8.86 0.27
N ALA A 86 -6.02 -8.38 -0.82
CA ALA A 86 -4.57 -8.30 -0.99
C ALA A 86 -3.92 -7.11 -0.26
N GLN A 87 -4.58 -5.94 -0.21
CA GLN A 87 -4.02 -4.74 0.41
C GLN A 87 -3.80 -4.88 1.93
N GLY A 88 -4.71 -5.55 2.65
CA GLY A 88 -4.65 -5.66 4.12
C GLY A 88 -3.39 -6.36 4.66
N PRO A 89 -3.04 -7.57 4.19
CA PRO A 89 -1.78 -8.22 4.54
C PRO A 89 -0.55 -7.37 4.20
N LEU A 90 -0.56 -6.73 3.02
CA LEU A 90 0.55 -5.92 2.54
C LEU A 90 0.80 -4.71 3.44
N LEU A 91 -0.26 -3.99 3.81
CA LEU A 91 -0.17 -2.85 4.73
C LEU A 91 0.39 -3.26 6.09
N ARG A 92 -0.05 -4.41 6.64
CA ARG A 92 0.50 -4.95 7.89
C ARG A 92 1.99 -5.24 7.79
N GLU A 93 2.45 -5.75 6.65
CA GLU A 93 3.87 -6.04 6.44
C GLU A 93 4.70 -4.76 6.26
N ILE A 94 4.16 -3.76 5.56
CA ILE A 94 4.77 -2.42 5.45
C ILE A 94 4.93 -1.79 6.83
N VAL A 95 3.89 -1.83 7.67
CA VAL A 95 3.93 -1.29 9.04
C VAL A 95 5.00 -1.99 9.89
N ARG A 96 5.08 -3.32 9.82
CA ARG A 96 6.04 -4.12 10.61
C ARG A 96 7.48 -3.99 10.14
N THR A 97 7.71 -3.79 8.85
CA THR A 97 9.06 -3.70 8.28
C THR A 97 9.70 -2.36 8.64
N LYS A 98 10.73 -2.35 9.48
CA LYS A 98 11.45 -1.12 9.84
C LYS A 98 12.21 -0.54 8.64
N SER A 99 12.02 0.75 8.36
CA SER A 99 12.86 1.47 7.39
C SER A 99 14.21 1.82 8.00
N ARG A 100 15.27 1.68 7.20
CA ARG A 100 16.67 1.96 7.54
C ARG A 100 17.27 3.05 6.67
N SER A 101 16.50 3.67 5.79
CA SER A 101 16.94 4.68 4.83
C SER A 101 15.88 5.75 4.59
N VAL A 102 16.30 6.94 4.15
CA VAL A 102 15.38 7.99 3.72
C VAL A 102 14.49 7.51 2.57
N THR A 103 15.01 6.72 1.64
CA THR A 103 14.25 6.14 0.54
C THR A 103 13.12 5.23 1.03
N GLY A 104 13.38 4.37 2.02
CA GLY A 104 12.33 3.53 2.62
C GLY A 104 11.30 4.33 3.42
N LEU A 105 11.71 5.41 4.08
CA LEU A 105 10.78 6.33 4.74
C LEU A 105 9.86 7.03 3.73
N LYS A 106 10.41 7.49 2.61
CA LYS A 106 9.62 8.05 1.49
C LYS A 106 8.63 7.04 0.92
N ALA A 107 9.06 5.80 0.72
CA ALA A 107 8.19 4.73 0.22
C ALA A 107 7.00 4.49 1.17
N LYS A 108 7.24 4.47 2.50
CA LYS A 108 6.17 4.38 3.50
C LYS A 108 5.26 5.59 3.51
N ALA A 109 5.83 6.79 3.45
CA ALA A 109 5.06 8.02 3.42
C ALA A 109 4.12 8.03 2.22
N HIS A 110 4.59 7.64 1.04
CA HIS A 110 3.79 7.59 -0.17
C HIS A 110 2.67 6.54 -0.07
N ALA A 111 2.97 5.34 0.43
CA ALA A 111 1.96 4.31 0.66
C ALA A 111 0.87 4.79 1.65
N LEU A 112 1.24 5.54 2.68
CA LEU A 112 0.28 6.09 3.63
C LEU A 112 -0.60 7.18 3.00
N THR A 113 -0.03 8.09 2.20
CA THR A 113 -0.80 9.17 1.58
C THR A 113 -1.82 8.66 0.56
N VAL A 114 -1.46 7.67 -0.27
CA VAL A 114 -2.46 7.09 -1.19
C VAL A 114 -3.55 6.33 -0.44
N TRP A 115 -3.25 5.81 0.75
CA TRP A 115 -4.24 5.10 1.55
C TRP A 115 -5.29 5.98 2.18
N ASP A 116 -4.93 7.23 2.48
CA ASP A 116 -5.89 8.21 2.97
C ASP A 116 -6.82 8.74 1.86
N GLY A 117 -6.44 8.59 0.59
CA GLY A 117 -7.21 9.07 -0.56
C GLY A 117 -7.11 10.59 -0.79
N ASP A 118 -6.76 11.35 0.25
CA ASP A 118 -6.44 12.77 0.19
C ASP A 118 -4.97 13.03 0.54
N PRO A 119 -4.33 14.06 -0.05
CA PRO A 119 -3.07 14.56 0.50
C PRO A 119 -3.30 14.89 1.97
N PRO A 120 -2.37 14.51 2.87
CA PRO A 120 -2.64 14.56 4.29
C PRO A 120 -2.97 16.02 4.68
N SER A 121 -4.20 16.26 5.12
CA SER A 121 -4.68 17.61 5.37
C SER A 121 -3.98 18.17 6.60
N VAL A 122 -3.32 19.31 6.45
CA VAL A 122 -2.63 20.02 7.55
C VAL A 122 -3.63 20.76 8.46
N GLU A 123 -4.91 20.74 8.10
CA GLU A 123 -6.00 21.41 8.80
C GLU A 123 -6.92 20.39 9.49
N SER A 124 -6.35 19.60 10.42
CA SER A 124 -7.15 18.82 11.38
C SER A 124 -7.33 19.63 12.66
N GLU A 125 -8.47 19.47 13.34
CA GLU A 125 -8.68 20.01 14.69
C GLU A 125 -7.69 19.41 15.70
N TYR A 126 -7.09 18.25 15.36
CA TYR A 126 -6.06 17.58 16.13
C TYR A 126 -4.66 17.95 15.62
N TRP A 127 -3.85 18.52 16.50
CA TRP A 127 -2.53 19.04 16.17
C TRP A 127 -1.52 17.95 15.81
N ASP A 128 -1.68 16.75 16.38
CA ASP A 128 -0.82 15.58 16.15
C ASP A 128 -1.05 14.96 14.78
N GLU A 129 -2.31 14.92 14.32
CA GLU A 129 -2.64 14.55 12.94
C GLU A 129 -2.06 15.57 11.95
N SER A 130 -2.22 16.87 12.23
CA SER A 130 -1.70 17.96 11.38
C SER A 130 -0.17 17.95 11.28
N LEU A 131 0.52 17.68 12.40
CA LEU A 131 1.98 17.53 12.43
C LEU A 131 2.44 16.26 11.71
N THR A 132 1.72 15.16 11.88
CA THR A 132 2.00 13.90 11.15
C THR A 132 1.83 14.12 9.65
N ALA A 133 0.75 14.78 9.25
CA ALA A 133 0.47 15.17 7.88
C ALA A 133 1.58 16.04 7.27
N SER A 134 2.03 17.07 8.00
CA SER A 134 3.11 17.93 7.52
C SER A 134 4.43 17.17 7.37
N ILE A 135 4.77 16.29 8.33
CA ILE A 135 5.97 15.45 8.24
C ILE A 135 5.92 14.54 7.02
N LEU A 136 4.77 13.89 6.76
CA LEU A 136 4.60 13.01 5.61
C LEU A 136 4.73 13.78 4.30
N ARG A 137 4.06 14.94 4.18
CA ARG A 137 4.16 15.81 3.01
C ARG A 137 5.60 16.23 2.75
N ASP A 138 6.28 16.72 3.78
CA ASP A 138 7.64 17.24 3.63
C ASP A 138 8.60 16.10 3.24
N LEU A 139 8.48 14.91 3.86
CA LEU A 139 9.26 13.71 3.52
C LEU A 139 9.16 13.32 2.04
N LEU A 140 8.01 13.51 1.39
CA LEU A 140 7.82 13.22 -0.04
C LEU A 140 8.57 14.19 -0.96
N THR A 141 8.97 15.36 -0.46
CA THR A 141 9.59 16.43 -1.25
C THR A 141 11.09 16.63 -0.99
N VAL A 142 11.60 16.14 0.15
CA VAL A 142 13.07 15.97 0.37
C VAL A 142 13.59 14.86 -0.54
#